data_AF-A0A0Q6KIV8-F1
#
_entry.id   AF-A0A0Q6KIV8-F1
#
_cell.length_a   1.000
_cell.length_b   1.000
_cell.length_c   1.000
_cell.angle_alpha   90.00
_cell.angle_beta   90.00
_cell.angle_gamma   90.00
#
_symmetry.space_group_name_H-M   'P 1'
#
loop_
_entity.id
_entity.type
_entity.pdbx_description
1 polymer ?
#
loop_
_entity_poly.entity_id
_entity_poly.type
_entity_poly.pdbx_seq_one_letter_code
_entity_poly.pdbx_strand_id
1 'polypeptide(L)'
;MRPLLLLPLLALAACTVTTSRVSKVVVTENKAVVASCTKVGDVDGASALNRLLLRDKARDAALTQLKAAGADLGASHVLSPVADIKWKGEDYKGVAYRC
;
A
#
# COMPACT_ATOMS: atom_id res chain seq x y z
N MET A 1 33.11 -17.33 -20.14
CA MET A 1 32.77 -16.91 -18.75
C MET A 1 31.89 -15.65 -18.73
N ARG A 2 30.84 -15.56 -19.56
CA ARG A 2 29.99 -14.35 -19.70
C ARG A 2 28.55 -14.44 -19.12
N PRO A 3 27.98 -15.60 -18.71
CA PRO A 3 26.61 -15.63 -18.19
C PRO A 3 26.50 -15.32 -16.69
N LEU A 4 27.63 -15.27 -15.95
CA LEU A 4 27.61 -15.12 -14.48
C LEU A 4 27.31 -13.68 -14.01
N LEU A 5 27.38 -12.69 -14.91
CA LEU A 5 27.06 -11.28 -14.64
C LEU A 5 25.57 -10.95 -14.82
N LEU A 6 24.75 -11.87 -15.36
CA LEU A 6 23.32 -11.64 -15.59
C LEU A 6 22.46 -11.91 -14.35
N LEU A 7 22.88 -12.81 -13.45
CA LEU A 7 22.16 -13.13 -12.22
C LEU A 7 21.94 -11.92 -11.29
N PRO A 8 22.94 -11.08 -10.99
CA PRO A 8 22.73 -9.94 -10.09
C PRO A 8 21.79 -8.87 -10.68
N LEU A 9 21.75 -8.72 -12.02
CA LEU A 9 20.82 -7.78 -12.67
C LEU A 9 19.35 -8.21 -12.51
N LEU A 10 19.04 -9.51 -12.61
CA LEU A 10 17.67 -9.99 -12.41
C LEU A 10 17.20 -9.80 -10.96
N ALA A 11 18.11 -9.97 -9.97
CA ALA A 11 17.79 -9.76 -8.56
C ALA A 11 17.44 -8.30 -8.27
N LEU A 12 18.17 -7.34 -8.84
CA LEU A 12 17.87 -5.90 -8.70
C LEU A 12 16.56 -5.52 -9.42
N ALA A 13 16.28 -6.10 -10.58
CA ALA A 13 15.04 -5.83 -11.33
C ALA A 13 13.78 -6.32 -10.59
N ALA A 14 13.86 -7.38 -9.79
CA ALA A 14 12.72 -7.86 -9.02
C ALA A 14 12.29 -6.87 -7.91
N CYS A 15 13.25 -6.25 -7.21
CA CYS A 15 12.97 -5.28 -6.16
C CYS A 15 12.45 -3.93 -6.67
N THR A 16 12.85 -3.49 -7.87
CA THR A 16 12.33 -2.25 -8.46
C THR A 16 10.88 -2.41 -8.90
N VAL A 17 10.50 -3.59 -9.39
CA VAL A 17 9.15 -3.87 -9.86
C VAL A 17 8.13 -3.89 -8.71
N THR A 18 8.48 -4.47 -7.56
CA THR A 18 7.57 -4.48 -6.39
C THR A 18 7.42 -3.08 -5.80
N THR A 19 8.51 -2.33 -5.64
CA THR A 19 8.47 -0.95 -5.13
C THR A 19 7.70 -0.01 -6.06
N SER A 20 7.82 -0.16 -7.38
CA SER A 20 7.02 0.61 -8.35
C SER A 20 5.53 0.36 -8.24
N ARG A 21 5.11 -0.92 -8.10
CA ARG A 21 3.69 -1.28 -7.99
C ARG A 21 3.07 -0.68 -6.73
N VAL A 22 3.76 -0.80 -5.60
CA VAL A 22 3.31 -0.24 -4.31
C VAL A 22 3.31 1.29 -4.35
N SER A 23 4.31 1.92 -4.97
CA SER A 23 4.40 3.39 -5.06
C SER A 23 3.29 4.01 -5.93
N LYS A 24 2.70 3.24 -6.85
CA LYS A 24 1.59 3.70 -7.69
C LYS A 24 0.27 3.78 -6.90
N VAL A 25 0.13 3.03 -5.81
CA VAL A 25 -1.11 3.00 -5.02
C VAL A 25 -1.22 4.24 -4.15
N VAL A 26 -2.30 4.99 -4.35
CA VAL A 26 -2.63 6.18 -3.57
C VAL A 26 -3.62 5.80 -2.47
N VAL A 27 -3.26 6.05 -1.21
CA VAL A 27 -4.21 5.91 -0.09
C VAL A 27 -4.85 7.26 0.17
N THR A 28 -6.19 7.30 0.24
CA THR A 28 -6.98 8.52 0.40
C THR A 28 -8.16 8.27 1.33
N GLU A 29 -8.65 9.30 2.02
CA GLU A 29 -9.89 9.24 2.80
C GLU A 29 -11.05 9.91 2.02
N ASN A 30 -10.73 10.63 0.94
CA ASN A 30 -11.70 11.35 0.13
C ASN A 30 -12.40 10.43 -0.87
N LYS A 31 -13.69 10.14 -0.60
CA LYS A 31 -14.57 9.33 -1.46
C LYS A 31 -14.73 9.87 -2.88
N ALA A 32 -14.61 11.18 -3.10
CA ALA A 32 -14.75 11.76 -4.43
C ALA A 32 -13.65 11.30 -5.40
N VAL A 33 -12.46 10.97 -4.89
CA VAL A 33 -11.32 10.52 -5.70
C VAL A 33 -11.57 9.14 -6.33
N VAL A 34 -12.35 8.29 -5.65
CA VAL A 34 -12.64 6.91 -6.08
C VAL A 34 -14.05 6.74 -6.67
N ALA A 35 -14.82 7.82 -6.80
CA ALA A 35 -16.23 7.77 -7.19
C ALA A 35 -16.48 7.15 -8.58
N SER A 36 -15.56 7.33 -9.52
CA SER A 36 -15.61 6.75 -10.86
C SER A 36 -14.85 5.42 -11.00
N CYS A 37 -14.25 4.92 -9.91
CA CYS A 37 -13.38 3.76 -9.95
C CYS A 37 -14.12 2.47 -9.55
N THR A 38 -13.60 1.33 -10.00
CA THR A 38 -14.20 0.03 -9.71
C THR A 38 -13.63 -0.55 -8.43
N LYS A 39 -14.48 -0.97 -7.49
CA LYS A 39 -14.03 -1.70 -6.28
C LYS A 39 -13.40 -3.03 -6.69
N VAL A 40 -12.19 -3.32 -6.22
CA VAL A 40 -11.49 -4.58 -6.47
C VAL A 40 -11.39 -5.47 -5.22
N GLY A 41 -11.56 -4.92 -4.03
CA GLY A 41 -11.57 -5.71 -2.80
C GLY A 41 -11.46 -4.88 -1.53
N ASP A 42 -11.51 -5.55 -0.40
CA ASP A 42 -11.25 -4.97 0.92
C ASP A 42 -9.82 -5.32 1.35
N VAL A 43 -9.13 -4.41 2.02
CA VAL A 43 -7.71 -4.54 2.43
C VAL A 43 -7.55 -4.15 3.90
N ASP A 44 -6.50 -4.67 4.54
CA ASP A 44 -6.16 -4.37 5.94
C ASP A 44 -4.70 -3.94 6.05
N GLY A 45 -4.47 -2.80 6.69
CA GLY A 45 -3.14 -2.24 7.00
C GLY A 45 -2.61 -2.63 8.37
N ALA A 46 -3.32 -3.47 9.13
CA ALA A 46 -2.90 -3.88 10.45
C ALA A 46 -1.59 -4.69 10.38
N SER A 47 -0.64 -4.33 11.24
CA SER A 47 0.58 -5.10 11.47
C SER A 47 0.75 -5.38 12.97
N ALA A 48 1.42 -6.48 13.31
CA ALA A 48 1.75 -6.80 14.70
C ALA A 48 2.55 -5.67 15.39
N LEU A 49 3.31 -4.89 14.61
CA LEU A 49 4.11 -3.78 15.10
C LEU A 49 3.28 -2.54 15.42
N ASN A 50 2.07 -2.38 14.84
CA ASN A 50 1.26 -1.17 15.03
C ASN A 50 0.90 -0.91 16.51
N ARG A 51 0.87 -1.94 17.36
CA ARG A 51 0.60 -1.83 18.80
C ARG A 51 1.79 -1.39 19.65
N LEU A 52 3.00 -1.49 19.11
CA LEU A 52 4.26 -1.18 19.80
C LEU A 52 4.85 0.16 19.36
N LEU A 53 4.40 0.67 18.21
CA LEU A 53 4.89 1.90 17.62
C LEU A 53 4.17 3.13 18.19
N LEU A 54 4.89 4.26 18.22
CA LEU A 54 4.25 5.56 18.37
C LEU A 54 3.22 5.75 17.24
N ARG A 55 2.11 6.42 17.54
CA ARG A 55 0.96 6.58 16.62
C ARG A 55 1.38 6.99 15.21
N ASP A 56 2.26 7.97 15.08
CA ASP A 56 2.68 8.48 13.77
C ASP A 56 3.45 7.41 12.97
N LYS A 57 4.28 6.60 13.65
CA LYS A 57 4.96 5.44 13.04
C LYS A 57 3.99 4.30 12.73
N ALA A 58 2.99 4.07 13.58
CA ALA A 58 1.93 3.10 13.33
C ALA A 58 1.09 3.51 12.09
N ARG A 59 0.84 4.80 11.89
CA ARG A 59 0.16 5.33 10.70
C ARG A 59 1.00 5.09 9.45
N ASP A 60 2.27 5.46 9.48
CA ASP A 60 3.16 5.28 8.32
C ASP A 60 3.32 3.79 7.94
N ALA A 61 3.39 2.91 8.95
CA ALA A 61 3.40 1.47 8.74
C ALA A 61 2.07 0.98 8.12
N ALA A 62 0.93 1.43 8.66
CA ALA A 62 -0.39 1.08 8.13
C ALA A 62 -0.59 1.55 6.69
N LEU A 63 -0.18 2.79 6.36
CA LEU A 63 -0.21 3.30 4.99
C LEU A 63 0.62 2.44 4.04
N THR A 64 1.80 2.01 4.49
CA THR A 64 2.67 1.13 3.70
C THR A 64 2.02 -0.22 3.43
N GLN A 65 1.42 -0.83 4.46
CA GLN A 65 0.72 -2.12 4.33
C GLN A 65 -0.52 -2.00 3.43
N LEU A 66 -1.30 -0.93 3.56
CA LEU A 66 -2.45 -0.67 2.70
C LEU A 66 -2.05 -0.54 1.23
N LYS A 67 -0.94 0.15 0.94
CA LYS A 67 -0.42 0.24 -0.43
C LYS A 67 0.03 -1.11 -0.97
N ALA A 68 0.69 -1.92 -0.15
CA ALA A 68 1.11 -3.26 -0.54
C ALA A 68 -0.09 -4.16 -0.84
N ALA A 69 -1.05 -4.25 0.09
CA ALA A 69 -2.28 -5.03 -0.11
C ALA A 69 -3.10 -4.54 -1.30
N GLY A 70 -3.19 -3.23 -1.51
CA GLY A 70 -3.83 -2.66 -2.70
C GLY A 70 -3.09 -3.04 -3.99
N ALA A 71 -1.76 -2.99 -4.00
CA ALA A 71 -0.95 -3.36 -5.16
C ALA A 71 -1.10 -4.84 -5.53
N ASP A 72 -1.20 -5.72 -4.53
CA ASP A 72 -1.43 -7.16 -4.72
C ASP A 72 -2.78 -7.44 -5.40
N LEU A 73 -3.80 -6.61 -5.13
CA LEU A 73 -5.10 -6.64 -5.82
C LEU A 73 -5.11 -5.89 -7.17
N GLY A 74 -3.98 -5.28 -7.55
CA GLY A 74 -3.88 -4.43 -8.73
C GLY A 74 -4.79 -3.19 -8.67
N ALA A 75 -4.99 -2.63 -7.47
CA ALA A 75 -5.63 -1.34 -7.29
C ALA A 75 -4.67 -0.20 -7.65
N SER A 76 -5.25 0.96 -7.98
CA SER A 76 -4.54 2.23 -8.07
C SER A 76 -4.82 3.12 -6.88
N HIS A 77 -5.96 2.94 -6.21
CA HIS A 77 -6.36 3.71 -5.04
C HIS A 77 -6.84 2.81 -3.91
N VAL A 78 -6.62 3.23 -2.67
CA VAL A 78 -7.19 2.61 -1.47
C VAL A 78 -7.88 3.69 -0.66
N LEU A 79 -9.18 3.53 -0.44
CA LEU A 79 -9.98 4.40 0.41
C LEU A 79 -9.84 3.92 1.87
N SER A 80 -9.25 4.72 2.76
CA SER A 80 -9.04 4.34 4.16
C SER A 80 -8.98 5.55 5.09
N PRO A 81 -9.53 5.47 6.32
CA PRO A 81 -9.42 6.52 7.32
C PRO A 81 -7.99 6.76 7.80
N VAL A 82 -7.06 5.82 7.57
CA VAL A 82 -5.63 5.97 7.92
C VAL A 82 -4.98 7.14 7.17
N ALA A 83 -5.52 7.53 6.02
CA ALA A 83 -5.04 8.68 5.24
C ALA A 83 -5.43 10.04 5.85
N ASP A 84 -6.33 10.09 6.83
CA ASP A 84 -6.61 11.32 7.57
C ASP A 84 -5.43 11.66 8.50
N ILE A 85 -4.96 12.90 8.44
CA ILE A 85 -3.93 13.41 9.36
C ILE A 85 -4.37 13.35 10.82
N LYS A 86 -5.68 13.36 11.09
CA LYS A 86 -6.29 13.28 12.42
C LYS A 86 -6.58 11.85 12.87
N TRP A 87 -6.16 10.84 12.09
CA TRP A 87 -6.39 9.43 12.42
C TRP A 87 -5.87 9.05 13.81
N LYS A 88 -6.70 8.36 14.59
CA LYS A 88 -6.46 8.06 16.02
C LYS A 88 -5.96 6.65 16.31
N GLY A 89 -5.78 5.81 15.29
CA GLY A 89 -5.31 4.43 15.48
C GLY A 89 -6.42 3.38 15.65
N GLU A 90 -7.68 3.73 15.36
CA GLU A 90 -8.83 2.86 15.63
C GLU A 90 -9.11 1.86 14.50
N ASP A 91 -8.99 2.28 13.24
CA ASP A 91 -9.28 1.45 12.08
C ASP A 91 -8.13 1.47 11.06
N TYR A 92 -7.67 0.28 10.69
CA TYR A 92 -6.59 0.02 9.73
C TYR A 92 -7.12 -0.47 8.38
N LYS A 93 -8.43 -0.66 8.24
CA LYS A 93 -9.05 -1.19 7.04
C LYS A 93 -9.10 -0.16 5.92
N GLY A 94 -9.23 -0.67 4.71
CA GLY A 94 -9.47 0.14 3.53
C GLY A 94 -10.20 -0.65 2.45
N VAL A 95 -10.67 0.07 1.45
CA VAL A 95 -11.30 -0.50 0.26
C VAL A 95 -10.43 -0.17 -0.94
N ALA A 96 -9.99 -1.20 -1.66
CA ALA A 96 -9.15 -1.06 -2.83
C ALA A 96 -9.99 -0.81 -4.09
N TYR A 97 -9.57 0.15 -4.90
CA TYR A 97 -10.21 0.57 -6.14
C TYR A 97 -9.22 0.56 -7.32
N ARG A 98 -9.73 0.17 -8.48
CA ARG A 98 -9.05 0.29 -9.76
C ARG A 98 -9.70 1.40 -10.57
N CYS A 99 -8.95 2.48 -10.68
CA CYS A 99 -8.94 3.44 -11.77
C CYS A 99 -7.73 3.06 -12.66
#